data_AF-A0A955JVW7-F1
#
_entry.id   AF-A0A955JVW7-F1
#
_cell.length_a   1.000
_cell.length_b   1.000
_cell.length_c   1.000
_cell.angle_alpha   90.00
_cell.angle_beta   90.00
_cell.angle_gamma   90.00
#
_symmetry.space_group_name_H-M   'P 1'
#
loop_
_entity.id
_entity.type
_entity.pdbx_description
1 polymer ?
#
loop_
_entity_poly.entity_id
_entity_poly.type
_entity_poly.pdbx_seq_one_letter_code
_entity_poly.pdbx_strand_id
1 'polypeptide(L)'
;RIKGFVYCGMKGLEQKLVVQKVGKRLHLYTESWNEEVETNLVFIGVDIDESELKEQLNACIDKTPDNIAPGEMLDVRDYIKD
;
A
#
# COMPACT_ATOMS: atom_id res chain seq x y z
N ARG A 1 11.89 -2.30 -9.01
CA ARG A 1 11.14 -1.02 -8.93
C ARG A 1 9.70 -1.37 -8.61
N ILE A 2 9.05 -0.57 -7.78
CA ILE A 2 7.62 -0.70 -7.48
C ILE A 2 6.99 0.65 -7.71
N LYS A 3 5.84 0.67 -8.37
CA LYS A 3 4.98 1.85 -8.47
C LYS A 3 3.53 1.44 -8.34
N GLY A 4 2.70 2.33 -7.83
CA GLY A 4 1.26 2.13 -7.80
C GLY A 4 0.63 2.80 -6.60
N PHE A 5 -0.54 2.34 -6.23
CA PHE A 5 -1.30 2.85 -5.11
C PHE A 5 -1.95 1.70 -4.33
N VAL A 6 -2.10 1.92 -3.03
CA VAL A 6 -2.68 0.94 -2.10
C VAL A 6 -3.93 1.54 -1.48
N TYR A 7 -5.02 0.76 -1.51
CA TYR A 7 -6.21 0.99 -0.70
C TYR A 7 -6.01 0.34 0.66
N CYS A 8 -5.90 1.16 1.70
CA CYS A 8 -5.66 0.67 3.06
C CYS A 8 -6.92 0.19 3.78
N GLY A 9 -8.13 0.51 3.29
CA GLY A 9 -9.38 0.12 3.96
C GLY A 9 -9.56 0.67 5.37
N MET A 10 -8.79 1.69 5.75
CA MET A 10 -8.76 2.24 7.10
C MET A 10 -9.61 3.50 7.21
N LYS A 11 -10.46 3.55 8.25
CA LYS A 11 -11.18 4.76 8.62
C LYS A 11 -10.18 5.85 9.06
N GLY A 12 -10.25 7.05 8.48
CA GLY A 12 -9.30 8.14 8.69
C GLY A 12 -8.11 8.15 7.72
N LEU A 13 -7.99 7.16 6.82
CA LEU A 13 -7.10 7.18 5.66
C LEU A 13 -7.88 6.78 4.41
N GLU A 14 -8.78 7.66 4.00
CA GLU A 14 -9.65 7.47 2.84
C GLU A 14 -8.93 7.79 1.52
N GLN A 15 -7.75 8.40 1.57
CA GLN A 15 -6.89 8.70 0.42
C GLN A 15 -6.18 7.45 -0.10
N LYS A 16 -5.73 7.48 -1.36
CA LYS A 16 -4.82 6.45 -1.88
C LYS A 16 -3.41 6.67 -1.35
N LEU A 17 -2.77 5.59 -0.90
CA LEU A 17 -1.35 5.62 -0.55
C LEU A 17 -0.52 5.33 -1.80
N VAL A 18 0.13 6.35 -2.34
CA VAL A 18 0.99 6.21 -3.53
C VAL A 18 2.35 5.67 -3.13
N VAL A 19 2.76 4.59 -3.78
CA VAL A 19 4.04 3.90 -3.54
C VAL A 19 4.98 4.12 -4.71
N GLN A 20 6.18 4.64 -4.43
CA GLN A 20 7.26 4.67 -5.41
C GLN A 20 8.56 4.14 -4.79
N LYS A 21 9.02 2.98 -5.27
CA LYS A 21 10.28 2.35 -4.85
C LYS A 21 11.25 2.15 -6.00
N VAL A 22 12.46 2.70 -5.86
CA VAL A 22 13.56 2.52 -6.82
C VAL A 22 14.82 2.12 -6.06
N GLY A 23 15.28 0.87 -6.28
CA GLY A 23 16.38 0.31 -5.50
C GLY A 23 16.09 0.35 -4.01
N LYS A 24 16.95 1.01 -3.24
CA LYS A 24 16.81 1.21 -1.78
C LYS A 24 15.97 2.44 -1.39
N ARG A 25 15.57 3.29 -2.34
CA ARG A 25 14.79 4.50 -2.08
C ARG A 25 13.30 4.18 -2.11
N LEU A 26 12.60 4.59 -1.07
CA LEU A 26 11.14 4.51 -0.93
C LEU A 26 10.59 5.92 -0.76
N HIS A 27 9.52 6.22 -1.48
CA HIS A 27 8.71 7.41 -1.31
C HIS A 27 7.24 6.97 -1.19
N LEU A 28 6.61 7.42 -0.12
CA LEU A 28 5.20 7.22 0.19
C LEU A 28 4.55 8.59 0.39
N TYR A 29 3.37 8.78 -0.17
CA TYR A 29 2.56 9.98 0.01
C TYR A 29 1.10 9.67 -0.30
N THR A 30 0.18 10.54 0.12
CA THR A 30 -1.25 10.36 -0.12
C THR A 30 -1.76 11.24 -1.24
N GLU A 31 -2.74 10.75 -1.97
CA GLU A 31 -3.50 11.52 -2.96
C GLU A 31 -5.00 11.20 -2.81
N SER A 32 -5.85 12.10 -3.31
CA SER A 32 -7.27 11.79 -3.46
C SER A 32 -7.49 10.72 -4.54
N TRP A 33 -8.47 9.84 -4.33
CA TRP A 33 -8.98 8.97 -5.38
C TRP A 33 -9.71 9.80 -6.43
N ASN A 34 -9.38 9.60 -7.70
CA ASN A 34 -10.16 10.10 -8.84
C ASN A 34 -10.63 8.94 -9.74
N GLU A 35 -10.37 7.72 -9.31
CA GLU A 35 -10.61 6.44 -10.00
C GLU A 35 -11.28 5.45 -9.03
N GLU A 36 -11.53 4.22 -9.50
CA GLU A 36 -12.04 3.15 -8.65
C GLU A 36 -11.07 2.87 -7.48
N VAL A 37 -11.63 2.70 -6.28
CA VAL A 37 -10.86 2.48 -5.06
C VAL A 37 -10.36 1.04 -5.02
N GLU A 38 -9.12 0.84 -5.45
CA GLU A 38 -8.47 -0.47 -5.50
C GLU A 38 -6.98 -0.38 -5.14
N THR A 39 -6.37 -1.51 -4.80
CA THR A 39 -4.90 -1.62 -4.75
C THR A 39 -4.38 -2.03 -6.12
N ASN A 40 -3.51 -1.21 -6.71
CA ASN A 40 -2.90 -1.49 -8.00
C ASN A 40 -1.39 -1.24 -7.93
N LEU A 41 -0.59 -2.28 -8.15
CA LEU A 41 0.85 -2.24 -8.02
C LEU A 41 1.53 -2.87 -9.24
N VAL A 42 2.57 -2.20 -9.72
CA VAL A 42 3.45 -2.68 -10.79
C VAL A 42 4.84 -2.93 -10.23
N PHE A 43 5.33 -4.17 -10.42
CA PHE A 43 6.65 -4.61 -10.03
C PHE A 43 7.52 -4.80 -11.27
N ILE A 44 8.72 -4.22 -11.26
CA ILE A 44 9.67 -4.33 -12.38
C ILE A 44 11.03 -4.72 -11.81
N GLY A 45 11.53 -5.89 -12.18
CA GLY A 45 12.81 -6.42 -11.71
C GLY A 45 13.18 -7.70 -12.44
N VAL A 46 14.30 -8.29 -12.04
CA VAL A 46 14.73 -9.62 -12.48
C VAL A 46 14.46 -10.62 -11.36
N ASP A 47 14.28 -11.89 -11.72
CA ASP A 47 14.08 -12.99 -10.77
C ASP A 47 12.90 -12.77 -9.79
N ILE A 48 11.82 -12.16 -10.28
CA ILE A 48 10.58 -12.01 -9.52
C ILE A 48 9.75 -13.28 -9.70
N ASP A 49 9.53 -14.02 -8.62
CA ASP A 49 8.50 -15.06 -8.58
C ASP A 49 7.14 -14.38 -8.41
N GLU A 50 6.34 -14.40 -9.48
CA GLU A 50 5.01 -13.80 -9.50
C GLU A 50 4.04 -14.48 -8.52
N SER A 51 4.14 -15.80 -8.37
CA SER A 51 3.22 -16.57 -7.52
C SER A 51 3.48 -16.27 -6.05
N GLU A 52 4.75 -16.33 -5.64
CA GLU A 52 5.17 -15.99 -4.28
C GLU A 52 4.79 -14.54 -3.95
N LEU A 53 5.03 -13.61 -4.88
CA LEU A 53 4.67 -12.20 -4.69
C LEU A 53 3.16 -12.01 -4.49
N LYS A 54 2.33 -12.68 -5.30
CA LYS A 54 0.86 -12.62 -5.16
C LYS A 54 0.40 -13.22 -3.84
N GLU A 55 0.99 -14.33 -3.40
CA GLU A 55 0.68 -14.93 -2.11
C GLU A 55 0.97 -13.96 -0.97
N GLN A 56 2.16 -13.35 -0.96
CA GLN A 56 2.56 -12.37 0.04
C GLN A 56 1.64 -11.13 0.04
N LEU A 57 1.26 -10.62 -1.13
CA LEU A 57 0.34 -9.48 -1.23
C LEU A 57 -1.06 -9.84 -0.74
N ASN A 58 -1.58 -11.02 -1.10
CA ASN A 58 -2.90 -11.48 -0.65
C ASN A 58 -2.93 -11.75 0.86
N ALA A 59 -1.81 -12.19 1.45
CA ALA A 59 -1.69 -12.37 2.90
C ALA A 59 -1.76 -11.05 3.68
N CYS A 60 -1.49 -9.90 3.04
CA CYS A 60 -1.63 -8.57 3.64
C CYS A 60 -3.07 -8.04 3.66
N ILE A 61 -4.02 -8.71 3.00
CA ILE A 61 -5.43 -8.27 2.98
C ILE A 61 -6.03 -8.52 4.37
N ASP A 62 -6.35 -7.44 5.07
CA ASP A 62 -7.07 -7.51 6.34
C ASP A 62 -8.50 -8.04 6.09
N LYS A 63 -8.87 -9.09 6.82
CA LYS A 63 -10.19 -9.73 6.76
C LYS A 63 -11.18 -9.11 7.74
N THR A 64 -10.71 -8.24 8.63
CA THR A 64 -11.48 -7.58 9.70
C THR A 64 -11.15 -6.08 9.80
N PRO A 65 -11.27 -5.30 8.70
CA PRO A 65 -10.81 -3.91 8.64
C PRO A 65 -11.54 -2.97 9.62
N ASP A 66 -12.75 -3.32 10.04
CA ASP A 66 -13.55 -2.54 11.01
C ASP A 66 -13.09 -2.71 12.46
N ASN A 67 -12.17 -3.65 12.75
CA ASN A 67 -11.73 -4.00 14.10
C ASN A 67 -10.30 -3.51 14.39
N ILE A 68 -9.94 -2.33 13.89
CA ILE A 68 -8.65 -1.70 14.17
C ILE A 68 -8.84 -0.69 15.30
N ALA A 69 -8.22 -0.94 16.46
CA ALA A 69 -8.20 0.03 17.55
C ALA A 69 -7.38 1.28 17.13
N PRO A 70 -7.79 2.50 17.50
CA PRO A 70 -7.10 3.74 17.10
C PRO A 70 -5.60 3.81 17.44
N GLY A 71 -5.11 3.01 18.39
CA GLY A 71 -3.70 2.92 18.78
C GLY A 71 -2.92 1.74 18.18
N GLU A 72 -3.58 0.86 17.42
CA GLU A 72 -2.96 -0.28 16.73
C GLU A 72 -2.73 0.00 15.24
N MET A 73 -3.17 1.16 14.77
CA MET A 73 -2.82 1.68 13.46
C MET A 73 -1.30 1.89 13.41
N LEU A 74 -0.63 1.06 12.60
CA LEU A 74 0.73 1.36 12.16
C LEU A 74 0.63 2.66 11.37
N ASP A 75 1.15 3.74 11.94
CA ASP A 75 0.93 5.05 11.34
C ASP A 75 1.75 5.14 10.05
N VAL A 76 1.11 4.81 8.93
CA VAL A 76 1.69 4.99 7.59
C VAL A 76 2.15 6.45 7.41
N ARG A 77 1.57 7.41 8.14
CA ARG A 77 2.01 8.82 8.16
C ARG A 77 3.42 8.98 8.69
N ASP A 78 3.92 8.09 9.55
CA ASP A 78 5.33 8.11 9.99
C ASP A 78 6.32 7.85 8.83
N TYR A 79 5.82 7.22 7.76
CA TYR A 79 6.61 6.87 6.57
C TYR A 79 6.26 7.73 5.35
N ILE A 80 5.17 8.51 5.42
CA ILE A 80 4.81 9.51 4.42
C ILE A 80 5.72 10.73 4.61
N LYS A 81 6.31 11.21 3.52
CA LYS A 81 7.04 12.47 3.52
C LYS A 81 6.25 13.49 2.72
N ASP A 82 5.96 14.63 3.34
CA ASP A 82 5.41 15.82 2.69
C ASP A 82 6.36 16.39 1.62
#